data_AF-A0A2W1BNV7-F1
#
_entry.id   AF-A0A2W1BNV7-F1
#
_cell.length_a   1.000
_cell.length_b   1.000
_cell.length_c   1.000
_cell.angle_alpha   90.00
_cell.angle_beta   90.00
_cell.angle_gamma   90.00
#
_symmetry.space_group_name_H-M   'P 1'
#
loop_
_entity.id
_entity.type
_entity.pdbx_description
1 polymer ?
#
loop_
_entity_poly.entity_id
_entity_poly.type
_entity_poly.pdbx_seq_one_letter_code
_entity_poly.pdbx_strand_id
1 'polypeptide(L)'
;MWKVVTLAMLSLCHVNALESNLCQETPKEKHCLIEYSVRDRWPHQVRYVYNWYTKSCFEIRWSDNCHAVPSPATTNNFLTYQECLDQCGGWA
;
A
#
# COMPACT_ATOMS: atom_id res chain seq x y z
N MET A 1 5.03 -37.37 36.31
CA MET A 1 5.58 -36.76 35.07
C MET A 1 4.43 -36.09 34.34
N TRP A 2 4.27 -34.77 34.48
CA TRP A 2 3.20 -34.01 33.81
C TRP A 2 3.72 -33.49 32.46
N LYS A 3 3.09 -33.92 31.36
CA LYS A 3 3.35 -33.37 30.03
C LYS A 3 2.51 -32.10 29.87
N VAL A 4 3.15 -30.94 29.93
CA VAL A 4 2.56 -29.68 29.48
C VAL A 4 2.57 -29.73 27.95
N VAL A 5 1.39 -29.85 27.33
CA VAL A 5 1.24 -29.70 25.89
C VAL A 5 0.94 -28.24 25.62
N THR A 6 1.94 -27.48 25.19
CA THR A 6 1.80 -26.10 24.74
C THR A 6 1.15 -26.10 23.36
N LEU A 7 -0.15 -25.83 23.30
CA LEU A 7 -0.88 -25.57 22.05
C LEU A 7 -0.49 -24.17 21.55
N ALA A 8 0.35 -24.10 20.51
CA ALA A 8 0.64 -22.83 19.85
C ALA A 8 -0.56 -22.43 18.98
N MET A 9 -1.32 -21.40 19.40
CA MET A 9 -2.32 -20.77 18.55
C MET A 9 -1.62 -19.98 17.44
N LEU A 10 -1.58 -20.54 16.24
CA LEU A 10 -1.29 -19.81 15.01
C LEU A 10 -2.48 -18.88 14.73
N SER A 11 -2.42 -17.64 15.21
CA SER A 11 -3.37 -16.61 14.82
C SER A 11 -3.09 -16.24 13.36
N LEU A 12 -3.95 -16.70 12.45
CA LEU A 12 -3.96 -16.25 11.06
C LEU A 12 -4.38 -14.78 11.07
N CYS A 13 -3.43 -13.86 10.92
CA CYS A 13 -3.74 -12.47 10.63
C CYS A 13 -4.41 -12.42 9.25
N HIS A 14 -5.74 -12.39 9.22
CA HIS A 14 -6.48 -11.97 8.03
C HIS A 14 -6.23 -10.48 7.82
N VAL A 15 -5.16 -10.15 7.10
CA VAL A 15 -5.11 -8.89 6.38
C VAL A 15 -6.20 -8.95 5.33
N ASN A 16 -7.22 -8.09 5.47
CA ASN A 16 -8.18 -7.87 4.40
C ASN A 16 -7.40 -7.28 3.24
N ALA A 17 -6.97 -8.13 2.31
CA ALA A 17 -6.26 -7.72 1.11
C ALA A 17 -7.21 -6.94 0.20
N LEU A 18 -6.69 -5.89 -0.44
CA LEU A 18 -7.42 -5.12 -1.44
C LEU A 18 -7.78 -6.02 -2.63
N GLU A 19 -8.96 -5.82 -3.22
CA GLU A 19 -9.36 -6.60 -4.40
C GLU A 19 -8.35 -6.42 -5.54
N SER A 20 -8.05 -7.51 -6.25
CA SER A 20 -6.96 -7.55 -7.24
C SER A 20 -7.15 -6.58 -8.41
N ASN A 21 -8.39 -6.26 -8.78
CA ASN A 21 -8.70 -5.23 -9.78
C ASN A 21 -8.29 -3.84 -9.32
N LEU A 22 -8.44 -3.52 -8.03
CA LEU A 22 -8.03 -2.22 -7.48
C LEU A 22 -6.50 -2.11 -7.44
N CYS A 23 -5.79 -3.19 -7.13
CA CYS A 23 -4.32 -3.26 -7.20
C CYS A 23 -3.75 -3.09 -8.62
N GLN A 24 -4.57 -3.29 -9.66
CA GLN A 24 -4.18 -3.05 -11.06
C GLN A 24 -4.36 -1.59 -11.49
N GLU A 25 -5.18 -0.83 -10.77
CA GLU A 25 -5.42 0.57 -11.09
C GLU A 25 -4.22 1.43 -10.65
N THR A 26 -3.70 2.27 -11.55
CA THR A 26 -2.82 3.36 -11.12
C THR A 26 -3.65 4.53 -10.58
N PRO A 27 -3.12 5.37 -9.67
CA PRO A 27 -3.84 6.55 -9.20
C PRO A 27 -4.38 7.40 -10.36
N LYS A 28 -5.68 7.72 -10.32
CA LYS A 28 -6.41 8.40 -11.40
C LYS A 28 -6.14 9.90 -11.37
N GLU A 29 -5.92 10.46 -10.19
CA GLU A 29 -5.67 11.87 -9.94
C GLU A 29 -4.21 12.23 -10.29
N LYS A 30 -3.88 12.25 -11.59
CA LYS A 30 -2.52 12.56 -12.05
C LYS A 30 -2.03 13.93 -11.57
N HIS A 31 -2.94 14.90 -11.39
CA HIS A 31 -2.62 16.21 -10.83
C HIS A 31 -2.16 16.18 -9.36
N CYS A 32 -2.39 15.08 -8.65
CA CYS A 32 -1.92 14.85 -7.29
C CYS A 32 -0.53 14.22 -7.23
N LEU A 33 0.00 13.74 -8.36
CA LEU A 33 1.34 13.16 -8.43
C LEU A 33 2.36 14.26 -8.61
N ILE A 34 3.32 14.33 -7.70
CA ILE A 34 4.43 15.28 -7.76
C ILE A 34 5.65 14.58 -8.35
N GLU A 35 6.16 15.12 -9.45
CA GLU A 35 7.41 14.65 -10.04
C GLU A 35 8.58 14.85 -9.07
N TYR A 36 9.50 13.88 -9.07
CA TYR A 36 10.67 13.92 -8.19
C TYR A 36 11.52 15.19 -8.38
N SER A 37 11.58 15.71 -9.61
CA SER A 37 12.33 16.92 -9.99
C SER A 37 11.85 18.19 -9.30
N VAL A 38 10.56 18.25 -8.92
CA VAL A 38 9.93 19.43 -8.30
C VAL A 38 9.45 19.17 -6.87
N ARG A 39 9.84 18.03 -6.28
CA ARG A 39 9.37 17.61 -4.95
C ARG A 39 9.62 18.64 -3.85
N ASP A 40 10.75 19.35 -3.90
CA ASP A 40 11.13 20.33 -2.87
C ASP A 40 10.39 21.68 -3.03
N ARG A 41 9.60 21.85 -4.10
CA ARG A 41 8.80 23.05 -4.36
C ARG A 41 7.40 22.97 -3.75
N TRP A 42 6.87 21.77 -3.55
CA TRP A 42 5.47 21.57 -3.18
C TRP A 42 5.33 20.61 -1.99
N PRO A 43 4.51 20.95 -0.98
CA PRO A 43 4.19 20.04 0.12
C PRO A 43 3.58 18.73 -0.39
N HIS A 44 4.08 17.61 0.12
CA HIS A 44 3.69 16.29 -0.33
C HIS A 44 3.97 15.21 0.73
N GLN A 45 3.30 14.08 0.54
CA GLN A 45 3.52 12.85 1.28
C GLN A 45 4.11 11.78 0.38
N VAL A 46 5.10 11.06 0.92
CA VAL A 46 5.60 9.84 0.29
C VAL A 46 4.56 8.74 0.46
N ARG A 47 4.19 8.10 -0.64
CA ARG A 47 3.25 6.98 -0.67
C ARG A 47 3.74 5.88 -1.60
N TYR A 48 3.09 4.73 -1.57
CA TYR A 48 3.50 3.55 -2.34
C TYR A 48 2.36 3.05 -3.21
N VAL A 49 2.66 2.70 -4.44
CA VAL A 49 1.69 2.16 -5.41
C VAL A 49 2.22 0.81 -5.90
N TYR A 50 1.34 -0.18 -5.97
CA TYR A 50 1.67 -1.47 -6.56
C TYR A 50 1.69 -1.36 -8.08
N ASN A 51 2.81 -1.74 -8.69
CA ASN A 51 2.91 -1.93 -10.13
C ASN A 51 2.59 -3.39 -10.45
N TRP A 52 1.43 -3.60 -11.09
CA TRP A 52 0.97 -4.94 -11.44
C TRP A 52 1.85 -5.67 -12.45
N TYR A 53 2.51 -4.93 -13.35
CA TYR A 53 3.34 -5.52 -14.40
C TYR A 53 4.69 -5.99 -13.86
N THR A 54 5.30 -5.20 -12.98
CA THR A 54 6.59 -5.54 -12.36
C THR A 54 6.43 -6.32 -11.05
N LYS A 55 5.19 -6.50 -10.59
CA LYS A 55 4.84 -7.17 -9.32
C LYS A 55 5.57 -6.59 -8.11
N SER A 56 5.71 -5.25 -8.08
CA SER A 56 6.48 -4.54 -7.06
C SER A 56 5.82 -3.23 -6.65
N CYS A 57 6.00 -2.82 -5.40
CA CYS A 57 5.58 -1.49 -4.94
C CYS A 57 6.63 -0.43 -5.30
N PHE A 58 6.19 0.74 -5.73
CA PHE A 58 7.07 1.87 -6.03
C PHE A 58 6.66 3.13 -5.27
N GLU A 59 7.64 3.96 -4.96
CA GLU A 59 7.44 5.23 -4.26
C GLU A 59 6.84 6.28 -5.19
N ILE A 60 5.84 7.00 -4.70
CA ILE A 60 5.25 8.18 -5.33
C ILE A 60 5.22 9.34 -4.32
N ARG A 61 4.94 10.55 -4.84
CA ARG A 61 4.71 11.75 -4.02
C ARG A 61 3.31 12.25 -4.28
N TRP A 62 2.49 12.25 -3.23
CA TRP A 62 1.11 12.70 -3.26
C TRP A 62 1.02 14.12 -2.73
N SER A 63 0.48 15.04 -3.51
CA SER A 63 0.27 16.43 -3.12
C SER A 63 -0.60 16.55 -1.87
N ASP A 64 -0.17 17.37 -0.91
CA ASP A 64 -0.96 17.67 0.29
C ASP A 64 -2.22 18.51 -0.02
N ASN A 65 -2.31 19.09 -1.22
CA ASN A 65 -3.51 19.81 -1.68
C ASN A 65 -4.60 18.89 -2.23
N CYS A 66 -4.33 17.59 -2.36
CA CYS A 66 -5.31 16.61 -2.79
C CYS A 66 -6.03 15.96 -1.61
N HIS A 67 -7.13 15.27 -1.90
CA HIS A 67 -7.83 14.51 -0.88
C HIS A 67 -6.89 13.53 -0.18
N ALA A 68 -7.01 13.46 1.15
CA ALA A 68 -6.30 12.49 1.95
C ALA A 68 -6.72 11.07 1.53
N VAL A 69 -5.74 10.21 1.30
CA VAL A 69 -5.99 8.79 1.07
C VAL A 69 -6.34 8.15 2.42
N PRO A 70 -7.48 7.44 2.53
CA PRO A 70 -7.90 6.84 3.79
C PRO A 70 -6.88 5.79 4.30
N SER A 71 -6.91 5.52 5.60
CA SER A 71 -6.13 4.46 6.24
C SER A 71 -7.10 3.54 7.01
N PRO A 72 -7.28 2.26 6.61
CA PRO A 72 -6.57 1.57 5.52
C PRO A 72 -6.94 2.13 4.14
N ALA A 73 -6.00 2.04 3.19
CA ALA A 73 -6.23 2.49 1.83
C ALA A 73 -7.31 1.64 1.13
N THR A 74 -8.22 2.30 0.43
CA THR A 74 -9.28 1.66 -0.36
C THR A 74 -8.96 1.60 -1.86
N THR A 75 -7.80 2.14 -2.25
CA THR A 75 -7.28 2.16 -3.61
C THR A 75 -5.79 1.84 -3.60
N ASN A 76 -5.20 1.64 -4.78
CA ASN A 76 -3.77 1.37 -4.94
C ASN A 76 -2.90 2.61 -4.65
N ASN A 77 -2.83 2.99 -3.38
CA ASN A 77 -2.08 4.13 -2.86
C ASN A 77 -1.91 3.99 -1.34
N PHE A 78 -0.77 3.50 -0.89
CA PHE A 78 -0.53 3.04 0.48
C PHE A 78 0.45 3.96 1.22
N LEU A 79 0.36 4.01 2.54
CA LEU A 79 1.26 4.85 3.34
C LEU A 79 2.67 4.25 3.42
N THR A 80 2.77 2.91 3.40
CA THR A 80 4.06 2.22 3.54
C THR A 80 4.25 1.17 2.44
N TYR A 81 5.53 0.87 2.14
CA TYR A 81 5.91 -0.20 1.22
C TYR A 81 5.34 -1.55 1.66
N GLN A 82 5.40 -1.84 2.98
CA GLN A 82 4.92 -3.10 3.53
C GLN A 82 3.40 -3.22 3.40
N GLU A 83 2.64 -2.16 3.72
CA GLU A 83 1.19 -2.14 3.51
C GLU A 83 0.83 -2.42 2.05
N CYS A 84 1.56 -1.79 1.11
CA CYS A 84 1.36 -2.07 -0.32
C CYS A 84 1.58 -3.55 -0.69
N LEU A 85 2.60 -4.20 -0.13
CA LEU A 85 2.84 -5.62 -0.35
C LEU A 85 1.81 -6.51 0.34
N ASP A 86 1.42 -6.20 1.57
CA ASP A 86 0.43 -6.95 2.33
C ASP A 86 -0.94 -6.91 1.63
N GLN A 87 -1.26 -5.79 1.00
CA GLN A 87 -2.53 -5.56 0.31
C GLN A 87 -2.55 -6.11 -1.13
N CYS A 88 -1.45 -5.99 -1.86
CA CYS A 88 -1.43 -6.30 -3.30
C CYS A 88 -0.40 -7.36 -3.74
N GLY A 89 0.61 -7.67 -2.91
CA GLY A 89 1.70 -8.58 -3.26
C GLY A 89 1.31 -10.06 -3.36
N GLY A 90 0.25 -10.47 -2.66
CA GLY A 90 -0.23 -11.85 -2.64
C GLY A 90 -1.02 -12.30 -3.88
N TRP A 91 -1.32 -11.40 -4.81
CA TRP A 91 -2.06 -11.69 -6.05
C TRP A 91 -1.15 -12.10 -7.23
N ALA A 92 0.14 -12.33 -6.97
CA ALA A 92 1.12 -12.73 -7.98
C ALA A 92 1.00 -14.22 -8.35
#